data_AF-A0A947AAQ0-F1
#
_entry.id   AF-A0A947AAQ0-F1
#
_cell.length_a   1.000
_cell.length_b   1.000
_cell.length_c   1.000
_cell.angle_alpha   90.00
_cell.angle_beta   90.00
_cell.angle_gamma   90.00
#
_symmetry.space_group_name_H-M   'P 1'
#
loop_
_entity.id
_entity.type
_entity.pdbx_description
1 polymer ?
#
loop_
_entity_poly.entity_id
_entity_poly.type
_entity_poly.pdbx_seq_one_letter_code
_entity_poly.pdbx_strand_id
1 'polypeptide(L)'
;GIGAPDATGDTIYNGARDNAVGTTTVLSMAENLTRYPTKRSALFILFTGEEKGLLGSEYYVEHPAIPLKQMVYCFNSDNGGYNDTSLATIIGLSRTTASSHIKKAASAFGLTATDDPVPEQGLFDRSDNVNFAQKGIPAPTFGMGFTAFDEEIRKYYHQAADEADSMDFGYLEKFFRAYVLAGRLIGNDPVTPAWTTGDKYEAAAKALYQE
;
A
#
# COMPACT_ATOMS: atom_id res chain seq x y z
N GLY A 1 17.35 3.15 -7.88
CA GLY A 1 17.47 2.93 -9.33
C GLY A 1 18.59 3.75 -9.92
N ILE A 2 18.87 3.59 -11.21
CA ILE A 2 19.72 4.51 -11.99
C ILE A 2 18.81 5.20 -13.01
N GLY A 3 18.84 6.53 -13.03
CA GLY A 3 18.00 7.37 -13.89
C GLY A 3 18.80 8.43 -14.64
N ALA A 4 18.09 9.43 -15.18
CA ALA A 4 18.71 10.58 -15.82
C ALA A 4 19.41 11.46 -14.75
N PRO A 5 20.52 12.13 -15.09
CA PRO A 5 21.19 13.00 -14.13
C PRO A 5 20.32 14.21 -13.77
N ASP A 6 20.34 14.60 -12.49
CA ASP A 6 19.76 15.86 -12.02
C ASP A 6 20.66 17.08 -12.34
N ALA A 7 20.31 18.25 -11.82
CA ALA A 7 21.08 19.48 -12.03
C ALA A 7 22.50 19.45 -11.42
N THR A 8 22.74 18.57 -10.45
CA THR A 8 24.05 18.35 -9.82
C THR A 8 24.85 17.23 -10.48
N GLY A 9 24.23 16.48 -11.40
CA GLY A 9 24.80 15.33 -12.08
C GLY A 9 24.52 14.00 -11.39
N ASP A 10 23.67 13.96 -10.36
CA ASP A 10 23.32 12.73 -9.66
C ASP A 10 22.38 11.87 -10.50
N THR A 11 22.74 10.60 -10.65
CA THR A 11 22.01 9.60 -11.43
C THR A 11 21.40 8.50 -10.56
N ILE A 12 21.64 8.55 -9.25
CA ILE A 12 21.15 7.57 -8.29
C ILE A 12 19.78 8.02 -7.77
N TYR A 13 18.80 7.14 -7.91
CA TYR A 13 17.43 7.39 -7.47
C TYR A 13 17.20 6.50 -6.26
N ASN A 14 17.40 7.05 -5.05
CA ASN A 14 17.43 6.23 -3.84
C ASN A 14 16.05 5.66 -3.46
N GLY A 15 14.96 6.35 -3.84
CA GLY A 15 13.61 5.83 -3.67
C GLY A 15 13.19 5.74 -2.20
N ALA A 16 13.60 6.73 -1.41
CA ALA A 16 13.29 6.76 0.01
C ALA A 16 11.77 6.76 0.26
N ARG A 17 11.04 7.64 -0.43
CA ARG A 17 9.57 7.65 -0.43
C ARG A 17 9.05 6.51 -1.29
N ASP A 18 9.56 6.37 -2.50
CA ASP A 18 9.10 5.42 -3.52
C ASP A 18 10.18 4.36 -3.82
N ASN A 19 10.19 3.18 -3.18
CA ASN A 19 9.21 2.70 -2.19
C ASN A 19 9.88 2.06 -0.95
N ALA A 20 10.99 2.66 -0.47
CA ALA A 20 11.63 2.19 0.76
C ALA A 20 10.71 2.36 2.00
N VAL A 21 9.85 3.39 2.02
CA VAL A 21 8.78 3.54 3.02
C VAL A 21 7.83 2.34 2.99
N GLY A 22 7.33 1.90 1.83
CA GLY A 22 6.45 0.73 1.73
C GLY A 22 7.13 -0.56 2.18
N THR A 23 8.40 -0.75 1.82
CA THR A 23 9.23 -1.86 2.32
C THR A 23 9.33 -1.84 3.85
N THR A 24 9.59 -0.66 4.43
CA THR A 24 9.70 -0.48 5.88
C THR A 24 8.38 -0.75 6.59
N THR A 25 7.25 -0.38 5.97
CA THR A 25 5.90 -0.68 6.45
C THR A 25 5.65 -2.18 6.56
N VAL A 26 5.99 -2.96 5.52
CA VAL A 26 5.85 -4.42 5.51
C VAL A 26 6.73 -5.06 6.58
N LEU A 27 7.99 -4.64 6.71
CA LEU A 27 8.92 -5.14 7.73
C LEU A 27 8.45 -4.80 9.15
N SER A 28 7.92 -3.61 9.38
CA SER A 28 7.36 -3.18 10.67
C SER A 28 6.17 -4.04 11.09
N MET A 29 5.31 -4.41 10.13
CA MET A 29 4.22 -5.35 10.38
C MET A 29 4.74 -6.76 10.67
N ALA A 30 5.74 -7.24 9.93
CA ALA A 30 6.36 -8.54 10.19
C ALA A 30 6.96 -8.65 11.60
N GLU A 31 7.70 -7.63 12.04
CA GLU A 31 8.25 -7.57 13.40
C GLU A 31 7.13 -7.59 14.45
N ASN A 32 6.08 -6.79 14.24
CA ASN A 32 4.97 -6.70 15.19
C ASN A 32 4.19 -8.02 15.31
N LEU A 33 3.85 -8.65 14.18
CA LEU A 33 3.05 -9.88 14.15
C LEU A 33 3.83 -11.08 14.68
N THR A 34 5.17 -11.07 14.60
CA THR A 34 6.02 -12.09 15.25
C THR A 34 5.87 -12.06 16.77
N ARG A 35 5.76 -10.86 17.37
CA ARG A 35 5.61 -10.69 18.83
C ARG A 35 4.16 -10.83 19.29
N TYR A 36 3.23 -10.45 18.43
CA TYR A 36 1.81 -10.38 18.74
C TYR A 36 0.98 -10.96 17.58
N PRO A 37 0.92 -12.29 17.45
CA PRO A 37 0.24 -12.92 16.32
C PRO A 37 -1.23 -12.50 16.17
N THR A 38 -1.69 -12.45 14.93
CA THR A 38 -3.11 -12.27 14.56
C THR A 38 -3.82 -13.62 14.44
N LYS A 39 -5.16 -13.61 14.46
CA LYS A 39 -5.97 -14.83 14.23
C LYS A 39 -5.82 -15.39 12.81
N ARG A 40 -5.72 -14.52 11.81
CA ARG A 40 -5.35 -14.91 10.44
C ARG A 40 -3.83 -14.97 10.30
N SER A 41 -3.34 -15.93 9.52
CA SER A 41 -1.95 -15.98 9.07
C SER A 41 -1.64 -14.78 8.17
N ALA A 42 -0.38 -14.34 8.18
CA ALA A 42 0.13 -13.31 7.29
C ALA A 42 1.27 -13.85 6.43
N LEU A 43 1.29 -13.44 5.17
CA LEU A 43 2.40 -13.64 4.26
C LEU A 43 2.98 -12.26 3.93
N PHE A 44 4.29 -12.09 4.15
CA PHE A 44 4.99 -10.84 3.87
C PHE A 44 5.77 -11.01 2.57
N ILE A 45 5.57 -10.09 1.63
CA ILE A 45 6.18 -10.13 0.30
C ILE A 45 6.79 -8.77 0.02
N LEU A 46 8.02 -8.76 -0.49
CA LEU A 46 8.70 -7.57 -1.01
C LEU A 46 8.91 -7.80 -2.50
N PHE A 47 8.19 -7.06 -3.33
CA PHE A 47 8.21 -7.25 -4.78
C PHE A 47 9.45 -6.63 -5.43
N THR A 48 9.78 -7.14 -6.61
CA THR A 48 10.79 -6.58 -7.50
C THR A 48 10.18 -6.34 -8.86
N GLY A 49 10.74 -5.41 -9.65
CA GLY A 49 10.24 -5.11 -10.99
C GLY A 49 8.88 -4.40 -11.03
N GLU A 50 8.45 -3.79 -9.92
CA GLU A 50 7.25 -2.93 -9.85
C GLU A 50 7.35 -1.79 -10.87
N GLU A 51 8.42 -1.01 -10.80
CA GLU A 51 8.73 0.12 -11.71
C GLU A 51 8.97 -0.28 -13.19
N LYS A 52 8.98 -1.58 -13.47
CA LYS A 52 9.08 -2.14 -14.83
C LYS A 52 7.76 -2.70 -15.35
N GLY A 53 6.66 -2.45 -14.63
CA GLY A 53 5.32 -2.91 -14.97
C GLY A 53 4.84 -4.04 -14.08
N LEU A 54 5.03 -3.92 -12.75
CA LEU A 54 4.44 -4.82 -11.74
C LEU A 54 4.86 -6.29 -11.88
N LEU A 55 6.05 -6.53 -12.43
CA LEU A 55 6.46 -7.87 -12.90
C LEU A 55 6.53 -8.90 -11.76
N GLY A 56 6.95 -8.48 -10.55
CA GLY A 56 7.06 -9.35 -9.40
C GLY A 56 5.70 -9.78 -8.85
N SER A 57 4.76 -8.84 -8.72
CA SER A 57 3.42 -9.17 -8.22
C SER A 57 2.59 -9.92 -9.26
N GLU A 58 2.73 -9.59 -10.55
CA GLU A 58 2.15 -10.35 -11.66
C GLU A 58 2.64 -11.79 -11.62
N TYR A 59 3.96 -11.99 -11.58
CA TYR A 59 4.54 -13.33 -11.50
C TYR A 59 4.02 -14.12 -10.29
N TYR A 60 3.93 -13.46 -9.13
CA TYR A 60 3.48 -14.10 -7.89
C TYR A 60 2.02 -14.56 -7.99
N VAL A 61 1.11 -13.75 -8.52
CA VAL A 61 -0.31 -14.16 -8.62
C VAL A 61 -0.53 -15.27 -9.66
N GLU A 62 0.35 -15.41 -10.65
CA GLU A 62 0.34 -16.55 -11.58
C GLU A 62 1.01 -17.80 -11.01
N HIS A 63 1.98 -17.65 -10.10
CA HIS A 63 2.77 -18.74 -9.51
C HIS A 63 2.81 -18.64 -7.97
N PRO A 64 1.65 -18.70 -7.29
CA PRO A 64 1.58 -18.33 -5.90
C PRO A 64 2.15 -19.42 -4.99
N ALA A 65 2.88 -19.01 -3.94
CA ALA A 65 3.47 -19.95 -2.97
C ALA A 65 2.41 -20.69 -2.12
N ILE A 66 1.21 -20.09 -2.00
CA ILE A 66 0.02 -20.71 -1.40
C ILE A 66 -1.18 -20.49 -2.33
N PRO A 67 -2.23 -21.34 -2.31
CA PRO A 67 -3.38 -21.14 -3.19
C PRO A 67 -4.04 -19.76 -3.02
N LEU A 68 -4.30 -19.04 -4.12
CA LEU A 68 -4.91 -17.69 -4.08
C LEU A 68 -6.22 -17.65 -3.27
N LYS A 69 -7.04 -18.70 -3.34
CA LYS A 69 -8.29 -18.79 -2.56
C LYS A 69 -8.10 -18.78 -1.03
N GLN A 70 -6.86 -18.93 -0.54
CA GLN A 70 -6.53 -18.77 0.89
C GLN A 70 -6.10 -17.34 1.25
N MET A 71 -5.83 -16.48 0.26
CA MET A 71 -5.43 -15.09 0.44
C MET A 71 -6.67 -14.20 0.46
N VAL A 72 -7.19 -13.89 1.64
CA VAL A 72 -8.45 -13.14 1.77
C VAL A 72 -8.31 -11.62 1.65
N TYR A 73 -7.08 -11.10 1.71
CA TYR A 73 -6.81 -9.67 1.66
C TYR A 73 -5.36 -9.42 1.27
N CYS A 74 -5.12 -8.50 0.34
CA CYS A 74 -3.80 -7.97 0.04
C CYS A 74 -3.71 -6.55 0.62
N PHE A 75 -2.89 -6.35 1.64
CA PHE A 75 -2.72 -5.02 2.22
C PHE A 75 -1.44 -4.38 1.69
N ASN A 76 -1.52 -3.82 0.48
CA ASN A 76 -0.36 -3.26 -0.20
C ASN A 76 0.12 -1.96 0.47
N SER A 77 1.42 -1.66 0.38
CA SER A 77 1.96 -0.36 0.78
C SER A 77 2.90 0.15 -0.30
N ASP A 78 2.53 1.30 -0.85
CA ASP A 78 3.24 1.96 -1.92
C ASP A 78 3.00 3.46 -1.86
N ASN A 79 3.97 4.25 -2.29
CA ASN A 79 4.04 5.68 -1.99
C ASN A 79 4.70 6.45 -3.12
N GLY A 80 4.17 7.63 -3.45
CA GLY A 80 4.83 8.60 -4.32
C GLY A 80 5.38 9.83 -3.61
N GLY A 81 5.27 9.87 -2.28
CA GLY A 81 5.58 11.03 -1.43
C GLY A 81 4.38 11.54 -0.64
N TYR A 82 4.55 12.70 0.00
CA TYR A 82 3.52 13.32 0.84
C TYR A 82 3.63 14.85 0.80
N ASN A 83 2.47 15.51 0.92
CA ASN A 83 2.37 16.95 1.11
C ASN A 83 1.44 17.33 2.28
N ASP A 84 0.87 16.33 2.97
CA ASP A 84 0.05 16.53 4.17
C ASP A 84 0.33 15.42 5.21
N THR A 85 1.03 15.79 6.28
CA THR A 85 1.42 14.89 7.37
C THR A 85 0.29 14.57 8.36
N SER A 86 -0.92 15.10 8.13
CA SER A 86 -2.12 14.75 8.90
C SER A 86 -2.90 13.60 8.27
N LEU A 87 -2.49 13.12 7.09
CA LEU A 87 -3.23 12.14 6.30
C LEU A 87 -2.47 10.81 6.14
N ALA A 88 -3.26 9.76 5.86
CA ALA A 88 -2.80 8.56 5.17
C ALA A 88 -3.74 8.35 3.97
N THR A 89 -3.19 8.28 2.76
CA THR A 89 -4.00 8.12 1.55
C THR A 89 -4.12 6.65 1.20
N ILE A 90 -5.37 6.17 1.13
CA ILE A 90 -5.67 4.77 0.91
C ILE A 90 -6.35 4.63 -0.45
N ILE A 91 -5.58 4.19 -1.43
CA ILE A 91 -6.08 4.01 -2.79
C ILE A 91 -7.02 2.80 -2.77
N GLY A 92 -8.32 3.06 -2.95
CA GLY A 92 -9.37 2.07 -2.77
C GLY A 92 -9.91 1.95 -1.34
N LEU A 93 -9.84 3.03 -0.54
CA LEU A 93 -10.36 3.03 0.83
C LEU A 93 -11.81 2.55 0.90
N SER A 94 -12.66 3.13 0.05
CA SER A 94 -14.09 2.86 0.01
C SER A 94 -14.45 1.56 -0.72
N ARG A 95 -13.50 0.92 -1.41
CA ARG A 95 -13.73 -0.25 -2.25
C ARG A 95 -13.77 -1.56 -1.49
N THR A 96 -13.35 -1.57 -0.23
CA THR A 96 -13.33 -2.78 0.61
C THR A 96 -14.06 -2.59 1.93
N THR A 97 -14.58 -3.68 2.48
CA THR A 97 -15.29 -3.67 3.78
C THR A 97 -14.36 -3.39 4.97
N ALA A 98 -13.04 -3.33 4.76
CA ALA A 98 -12.03 -3.06 5.80
C ALA A 98 -11.85 -1.56 6.13
N SER A 99 -12.53 -0.65 5.43
CA SER A 99 -12.35 0.80 5.55
C SER A 99 -12.47 1.34 6.98
N SER A 100 -13.37 0.76 7.79
CA SER A 100 -13.57 1.16 9.19
C SER A 100 -12.36 0.86 10.07
N HIS A 101 -11.69 -0.28 9.86
CA HIS A 101 -10.47 -0.65 10.56
C HIS A 101 -9.32 0.29 10.22
N ILE A 102 -9.17 0.62 8.93
CA ILE A 102 -8.14 1.53 8.43
C ILE A 102 -8.34 2.94 9.02
N LYS A 103 -9.56 3.47 8.97
CA LYS A 103 -9.90 4.78 9.56
C LYS A 103 -9.64 4.81 11.07
N LYS A 104 -10.05 3.77 11.79
CA LYS A 104 -9.82 3.64 13.23
C LYS A 104 -8.32 3.62 13.56
N ALA A 105 -7.53 2.88 12.78
CA ALA A 105 -6.09 2.75 12.99
C ALA A 105 -5.35 4.07 12.72
N ALA A 106 -5.67 4.76 11.62
CA ALA A 106 -5.11 6.07 11.31
C ALA A 106 -5.42 7.09 12.43
N SER A 107 -6.68 7.15 12.85
CA SER A 107 -7.12 8.09 13.89
C SER A 107 -6.42 7.86 15.23
N ALA A 108 -6.08 6.60 15.58
CA ALA A 108 -5.34 6.27 16.80
C ALA A 108 -3.94 6.93 16.88
N PHE A 109 -3.38 7.36 15.75
CA PHE A 109 -2.09 8.04 15.68
C PHE A 109 -2.19 9.48 15.16
N GLY A 110 -3.39 10.06 15.20
CA GLY A 110 -3.63 11.45 14.78
C GLY A 110 -3.59 11.65 13.27
N LEU A 111 -3.81 10.59 12.48
CA LEU A 111 -3.94 10.66 11.02
C LEU A 111 -5.40 10.50 10.59
N THR A 112 -5.76 11.11 9.47
CA THR A 112 -7.03 10.88 8.78
C THR A 112 -6.79 9.99 7.57
N ALA A 113 -7.45 8.82 7.53
CA ALA A 113 -7.44 7.98 6.33
C ALA A 113 -8.40 8.57 5.28
N THR A 114 -7.86 8.93 4.12
CA THR A 114 -8.62 9.47 2.97
C THR A 114 -8.57 8.52 1.78
N ASP A 115 -9.54 8.63 0.88
CA ASP A 115 -9.48 7.95 -0.43
C ASP A 115 -8.57 8.74 -1.40
N ASP A 116 -8.39 8.20 -2.62
CA ASP A 116 -7.60 8.82 -3.69
C ASP A 116 -8.06 10.26 -4.00
N PRO A 117 -7.22 11.29 -3.77
CA PRO A 117 -7.57 12.68 -4.03
C PRO A 117 -7.48 13.05 -5.52
N VAL A 118 -6.91 12.18 -6.36
CA VAL A 118 -6.64 12.41 -7.80
C VAL A 118 -7.11 11.22 -8.65
N PRO A 119 -8.40 10.83 -8.57
CA PRO A 119 -8.91 9.60 -9.19
C PRO A 119 -8.74 9.56 -10.72
N GLU A 120 -8.62 10.72 -11.38
CA GLU A 120 -8.34 10.82 -12.82
C GLU A 120 -6.97 10.25 -13.22
N GLN A 121 -6.05 10.08 -12.28
CA GLN A 121 -4.73 9.48 -12.50
C GLN A 121 -4.76 7.94 -12.50
N GLY A 122 -5.88 7.32 -12.11
CA GLY A 122 -6.05 5.86 -12.11
C GLY A 122 -5.06 5.13 -11.20
N LEU A 123 -4.69 5.73 -10.05
CA LEU A 123 -3.60 5.21 -9.20
C LEU A 123 -3.80 3.78 -8.71
N PHE A 124 -5.05 3.34 -8.56
CA PHE A 124 -5.36 1.97 -8.12
C PHE A 124 -4.76 0.91 -9.07
N ASP A 125 -4.67 1.21 -10.36
CA ASP A 125 -4.20 0.28 -11.39
C ASP A 125 -2.69 0.44 -11.67
N ARG A 126 -1.96 1.19 -10.82
CA ARG A 126 -0.55 1.57 -11.01
C ARG A 126 0.41 1.03 -9.92
N SER A 127 -0.02 0.07 -9.12
CA SER A 127 0.80 -0.55 -8.07
C SER A 127 0.48 -2.05 -7.94
N ASP A 128 1.30 -2.79 -7.20
CA ASP A 128 1.26 -4.25 -7.08
C ASP A 128 -0.11 -4.80 -6.62
N ASN A 129 -0.92 -3.99 -5.93
CA ASN A 129 -2.26 -4.34 -5.49
C ASN A 129 -3.18 -4.76 -6.65
N VAL A 130 -3.01 -4.20 -7.85
CA VAL A 130 -3.90 -4.45 -8.99
C VAL A 130 -3.87 -5.91 -9.44
N ASN A 131 -2.70 -6.56 -9.38
CA ASN A 131 -2.54 -7.96 -9.78
C ASN A 131 -3.33 -8.90 -8.85
N PHE A 132 -3.36 -8.60 -7.54
CA PHE A 132 -4.21 -9.31 -6.59
C PHE A 132 -5.69 -9.01 -6.83
N ALA A 133 -6.01 -7.75 -7.10
CA ALA A 133 -7.38 -7.32 -7.34
C ALA A 133 -8.01 -7.99 -8.57
N GLN A 134 -7.24 -8.12 -9.66
CA GLN A 134 -7.64 -8.85 -10.87
C GLN A 134 -7.95 -10.33 -10.62
N LYS A 135 -7.31 -10.95 -9.61
CA LYS A 135 -7.63 -12.31 -9.16
C LYS A 135 -8.84 -12.37 -8.22
N GLY A 136 -9.43 -11.24 -7.87
CA GLY A 136 -10.59 -11.14 -6.99
C GLY A 136 -10.25 -10.89 -5.51
N ILE A 137 -8.97 -10.74 -5.16
CA ILE A 137 -8.56 -10.53 -3.77
C ILE A 137 -8.70 -9.03 -3.43
N PRO A 138 -9.46 -8.63 -2.38
CA PRO A 138 -9.55 -7.23 -1.97
C PRO A 138 -8.17 -6.66 -1.63
N ALA A 139 -7.79 -5.59 -2.34
CA ALA A 139 -6.41 -5.12 -2.38
C ALA A 139 -6.30 -3.59 -2.46
N PRO A 140 -6.50 -2.84 -1.37
CA PRO A 140 -6.17 -1.43 -1.34
C PRO A 140 -4.66 -1.21 -1.13
N THR A 141 -4.20 -0.02 -1.49
CA THR A 141 -2.83 0.45 -1.24
C THR A 141 -2.84 1.49 -0.14
N PHE A 142 -2.05 1.26 0.91
CA PHE A 142 -1.86 2.19 2.02
C PHE A 142 -0.60 3.04 1.76
N GLY A 143 -0.81 4.31 1.44
CA GLY A 143 0.24 5.26 1.07
C GLY A 143 0.26 6.51 1.94
N MET A 144 1.38 7.22 1.89
CA MET A 144 1.55 8.48 2.61
C MET A 144 0.55 9.56 2.15
N GLY A 145 0.35 10.55 3.01
CA GLY A 145 -0.69 11.56 2.92
C GLY A 145 -0.41 12.60 1.86
N PHE A 146 -1.27 12.66 0.86
CA PHE A 146 -1.20 13.70 -0.15
C PHE A 146 -2.59 14.19 -0.55
N THR A 147 -2.65 15.40 -1.09
CA THR A 147 -3.89 16.07 -1.53
C THR A 147 -3.92 16.37 -3.02
N ALA A 148 -2.75 16.41 -3.68
CA ALA A 148 -2.60 16.57 -5.12
C ALA A 148 -1.19 16.13 -5.53
N PHE A 149 -0.99 15.84 -6.82
CA PHE A 149 0.36 15.89 -7.40
C PHE A 149 0.71 17.35 -7.64
N ASP A 150 1.24 18.03 -6.62
CA ASP A 150 1.71 19.41 -6.69
C ASP A 150 3.23 19.47 -6.93
N GLU A 151 3.84 20.63 -6.72
CA GLU A 151 5.29 20.80 -6.85
C GLU A 151 6.06 20.02 -5.78
N GLU A 152 5.52 19.90 -4.56
CA GLU A 152 6.18 19.18 -3.47
C GLU A 152 6.25 17.69 -3.77
N ILE A 153 5.16 17.08 -4.28
CA ILE A 153 5.21 15.67 -4.70
C ILE A 153 6.17 15.48 -5.89
N ARG A 154 6.07 16.32 -6.94
CA ARG A 154 6.90 16.19 -8.16
C ARG A 154 8.39 16.41 -7.91
N LYS A 155 8.75 17.12 -6.84
CA LYS A 155 10.13 17.34 -6.45
C LYS A 155 10.87 16.04 -6.13
N TYR A 156 10.18 15.05 -5.57
CA TYR A 156 10.79 13.79 -5.13
C TYR A 156 10.33 12.59 -5.97
N TYR A 157 9.07 12.58 -6.43
CA TYR A 157 8.52 11.43 -7.15
C TYR A 157 9.33 11.11 -8.41
N HIS A 158 9.92 9.91 -8.45
CA HIS A 158 10.82 9.46 -9.51
C HIS A 158 11.95 10.46 -9.80
N GLN A 159 12.53 11.07 -8.76
CA GLN A 159 13.69 11.97 -8.87
C GLN A 159 14.87 11.48 -8.02
N ALA A 160 16.09 11.90 -8.39
CA ALA A 160 17.29 11.68 -7.58
C ALA A 160 17.17 12.32 -6.18
N ALA A 161 16.40 13.40 -6.06
CA ALA A 161 16.16 14.09 -4.80
C ALA A 161 15.37 13.27 -3.75
N ASP A 162 14.84 12.08 -4.10
CA ASP A 162 14.13 11.23 -3.14
C ASP A 162 15.06 10.54 -2.14
N GLU A 163 15.51 11.35 -1.19
CA GLU A 163 16.50 11.00 -0.17
C GLU A 163 15.89 10.88 1.22
N ALA A 164 16.47 10.01 2.03
CA ALA A 164 15.96 9.71 3.37
C ALA A 164 16.10 10.87 4.37
N ASP A 165 17.12 11.72 4.20
CA ASP A 165 17.38 12.86 5.07
C ASP A 165 16.34 13.99 4.95
N SER A 166 15.58 13.99 3.85
CA SER A 166 14.50 14.94 3.58
C SER A 166 13.14 14.52 4.16
N MET A 167 13.06 13.37 4.83
CA MET A 167 11.79 12.82 5.33
C MET A 167 11.46 13.28 6.76
N ASP A 168 10.17 13.45 7.04
CA ASP A 168 9.65 13.69 8.38
C ASP A 168 9.46 12.36 9.10
N PHE A 169 10.46 11.98 9.92
CA PHE A 169 10.42 10.74 10.70
C PHE A 169 9.32 10.72 11.76
N GLY A 170 8.86 11.89 12.25
CA GLY A 170 7.75 11.98 13.18
C GLY A 170 6.41 11.65 12.51
N TYR A 171 6.26 12.04 11.24
CA TYR A 171 5.15 11.59 10.40
C TYR A 171 5.24 10.09 10.09
N LEU A 172 6.42 9.61 9.65
CA LEU A 172 6.62 8.20 9.31
C LEU A 172 6.33 7.26 10.50
N GLU A 173 6.69 7.64 11.72
CA GLU A 173 6.34 6.84 12.91
C GLU A 173 4.82 6.65 13.02
N LYS A 174 4.03 7.72 12.86
CA LYS A 174 2.55 7.65 12.90
C LYS A 174 2.03 6.77 11.76
N PHE A 175 2.57 6.95 10.57
CA PHE A 175 2.19 6.20 9.37
C PHE A 175 2.42 4.68 9.54
N PHE A 176 3.62 4.27 9.97
CA PHE A 176 3.93 2.85 10.20
C PHE A 176 3.07 2.25 11.32
N ARG A 177 2.88 2.98 12.42
CA ARG A 177 2.02 2.52 13.52
C ARG A 177 0.57 2.36 13.07
N ALA A 178 0.06 3.27 12.24
CA ALA A 178 -1.28 3.20 11.67
C ALA A 178 -1.44 1.97 10.76
N TYR A 179 -0.49 1.73 9.85
CA TYR A 179 -0.51 0.55 8.99
C TYR A 179 -0.50 -0.74 9.83
N VAL A 180 0.42 -0.86 10.79
CA VAL A 180 0.52 -2.04 11.65
C VAL A 180 -0.80 -2.26 12.41
N LEU A 181 -1.37 -1.22 13.01
CA LEU A 181 -2.64 -1.34 13.73
C LEU A 181 -3.80 -1.72 12.79
N ALA A 182 -3.86 -1.16 11.58
CA ALA A 182 -4.87 -1.51 10.58
C ALA A 182 -4.76 -2.99 10.22
N GLY A 183 -3.56 -3.47 9.89
CA GLY A 183 -3.28 -4.87 9.57
C GLY A 183 -3.64 -5.81 10.72
N ARG A 184 -3.38 -5.42 11.98
CA ARG A 184 -3.80 -6.19 13.16
C ARG A 184 -5.30 -6.24 13.34
N LEU A 185 -6.00 -5.13 13.14
CA LEU A 185 -7.46 -5.07 13.27
C LEU A 185 -8.11 -5.98 12.21
N ILE A 186 -7.67 -5.85 10.96
CA ILE A 186 -8.12 -6.68 9.84
C ILE A 186 -7.78 -8.15 10.07
N GLY A 187 -6.56 -8.46 10.51
CA GLY A 187 -6.11 -9.83 10.77
C GLY A 187 -6.80 -10.53 11.96
N ASN A 188 -7.46 -9.78 12.84
CA ASN A 188 -8.15 -10.32 14.02
C ASN A 188 -9.69 -10.30 13.93
N ASP A 189 -10.26 -9.60 12.95
CA ASP A 189 -11.70 -9.54 12.74
C ASP A 189 -12.24 -10.91 12.30
N PRO A 190 -13.21 -11.55 12.96
CA PRO A 190 -13.80 -12.80 12.44
C PRO A 190 -14.47 -12.64 11.06
N VAL A 191 -14.89 -11.42 10.68
CA VAL A 191 -15.47 -11.14 9.37
C VAL A 191 -14.35 -11.08 8.33
N THR A 192 -14.50 -11.82 7.23
CA THR A 192 -13.54 -11.80 6.12
C THR A 192 -13.72 -10.51 5.31
N PRO A 193 -12.65 -9.73 5.06
CA PRO A 193 -12.74 -8.57 4.19
C PRO A 193 -13.21 -8.96 2.78
N ALA A 194 -14.02 -8.11 2.17
CA ALA A 194 -14.55 -8.31 0.83
C ALA A 194 -14.51 -7.00 0.05
N TRP A 195 -14.67 -7.09 -1.27
CA TRP A 195 -15.03 -5.94 -2.07
C TRP A 195 -16.41 -5.43 -1.66
N THR A 196 -16.62 -4.12 -1.73
CA THR A 196 -17.96 -3.56 -1.59
C THR A 196 -18.84 -3.96 -2.78
N THR A 197 -20.15 -4.10 -2.54
CA THR A 197 -21.12 -4.46 -3.59
C THR A 197 -21.04 -3.50 -4.78
N GLY A 198 -20.97 -4.05 -5.99
CA GLY A 198 -20.86 -3.30 -7.23
C GLY A 198 -19.44 -2.95 -7.65
N ASP A 199 -18.41 -3.32 -6.87
CA ASP A 199 -17.01 -3.13 -7.28
C ASP A 199 -16.67 -3.96 -8.51
N LYS A 200 -15.78 -3.43 -9.38
CA LYS A 200 -15.35 -4.08 -10.63
C LYS A 200 -14.76 -5.48 -10.43
N TYR A 201 -14.19 -5.77 -9.25
CA TYR A 201 -13.58 -7.08 -8.96
C TYR A 201 -14.48 -8.04 -8.16
N GLU A 202 -15.72 -7.65 -7.81
CA GLU A 202 -16.63 -8.49 -7.03
C GLU A 202 -16.92 -9.83 -7.75
N ALA A 203 -17.11 -9.80 -9.07
CA ALA A 203 -17.34 -11.02 -9.86
C ALA A 203 -16.13 -11.98 -9.85
N ALA A 204 -14.92 -11.44 -9.93
CA ALA A 204 -13.69 -12.23 -9.84
C ALA A 204 -13.53 -12.84 -8.44
N ALA A 205 -13.91 -12.11 -7.38
CA ALA A 205 -13.89 -12.62 -6.02
C ALA A 205 -14.84 -13.81 -5.84
N LYS A 206 -16.09 -13.69 -6.31
CA LYS A 206 -17.07 -14.81 -6.28
C LYS A 206 -16.54 -16.04 -6.99
N ALA A 207 -15.93 -15.86 -8.17
CA ALA A 207 -15.31 -16.95 -8.92
C ALA A 207 -14.12 -17.58 -8.17
N LEU A 208 -13.27 -16.78 -7.52
CA LEU A 208 -12.10 -17.26 -6.76
C LEU A 208 -12.52 -18.08 -5.53
N TYR A 209 -13.50 -17.59 -4.77
CA TYR A 209 -13.92 -18.17 -3.49
C TYR A 209 -15.08 -19.17 -3.60
N GLN A 210 -15.66 -19.35 -4.79
CA GLN A 210 -16.78 -20.25 -5.07
C GLN A 210 -18.06 -19.85 -4.33
N GLU A 211 -18.35 -18.55 -4.31
CA GLU A 211 -19.53 -17.93 -3.69
C GLU A 211 -20.57 -17.45 -4.71
#